data_AF-A0A1D9HAJ3-F1
#
_entry.id   AF-A0A1D9HAJ3-F1
#
_cell.length_a   1.000
_cell.length_b   1.000
_cell.length_c   1.000
_cell.angle_alpha   90.00
_cell.angle_beta   90.00
_cell.angle_gamma   90.00
#
_symmetry.space_group_name_H-M   'P 1'
#
loop_
_entity.id
_entity.type
_entity.pdbx_description
1 polymer ?
#
loop_
_entity_poly.entity_id
_entity_poly.type
_entity_poly.pdbx_seq_one_letter_code
_entity_poly.pdbx_strand_id
1 'polypeptide(L)'
;MQRLINGDLVEVSAGLSFYPSGATQNPPTAGAALAVTAAVQQISLPATLTRAATVRIVNYGTQPIAFAYGTAPGLTMANGVFMIPNTVETFYLPAGTSKLSLIAPGPGSTVYVSVGDAQ
;
A
#
# COMPACT_ATOMS: atom_id res chain seq x y z
N MET A 1 -17.17 -16.88 4.44
CA MET A 1 -18.60 -16.84 4.83
C MET A 1 -19.36 -17.56 3.72
N GLN A 2 -19.92 -18.74 3.98
CA GLN A 2 -20.65 -19.50 2.95
C GLN A 2 -22.03 -18.88 2.76
N ARG A 3 -22.45 -18.68 1.49
CA ARG A 3 -23.80 -18.24 1.14
C ARG A 3 -24.40 -19.30 0.23
N LEU A 4 -25.59 -19.79 0.57
CA LEU A 4 -26.32 -20.69 -0.32
C LEU A 4 -26.79 -19.94 -1.56
N ILE A 5 -26.48 -20.49 -2.73
CA ILE A 5 -27.09 -20.09 -4.00
C ILE A 5 -27.71 -21.36 -4.57
N ASN A 6 -29.03 -21.35 -4.75
CA ASN A 6 -29.79 -22.48 -5.32
C ASN A 6 -29.59 -23.83 -4.61
N GLY A 7 -29.40 -23.82 -3.29
CA GLY A 7 -29.27 -25.05 -2.50
C GLY A 7 -27.85 -25.62 -2.43
N ASP A 8 -26.90 -25.10 -3.22
CA ASP A 8 -25.49 -25.46 -3.13
C ASP A 8 -24.71 -24.50 -2.23
N LEU A 9 -23.82 -25.08 -1.42
CA LEU A 9 -22.82 -24.34 -0.66
C LEU A 9 -21.76 -23.82 -1.63
N VAL A 10 -21.94 -22.57 -2.07
CA VAL A 10 -20.91 -21.85 -2.81
C VAL A 10 -19.97 -21.23 -1.79
N GLU A 11 -18.69 -21.60 -1.86
CA GLU A 11 -17.65 -20.85 -1.17
C GLU A 11 -17.55 -19.47 -1.80
N VAL A 12 -18.14 -18.48 -1.13
CA VAL A 12 -17.80 -17.09 -1.40
C VAL A 12 -16.40 -16.92 -0.84
N SER A 13 -15.39 -17.05 -1.71
CA SER A 13 -14.06 -16.52 -1.45
C SER A 13 -14.27 -15.06 -1.03
N ALA A 14 -14.15 -14.80 0.28
CA ALA A 14 -13.95 -13.45 0.73
C ALA A 14 -12.63 -13.05 0.07
N GLY A 15 -12.67 -12.10 -0.87
CA GLY A 15 -11.48 -11.66 -1.58
C GLY A 15 -10.35 -11.51 -0.56
N LEU A 16 -9.22 -12.16 -0.83
CA LEU A 16 -8.09 -12.36 0.07
C LEU A 16 -7.96 -11.22 1.07
N SER A 17 -8.34 -11.47 2.34
CA SER A 17 -8.32 -10.44 3.38
C SER A 17 -6.86 -10.04 3.62
N PHE A 18 -6.52 -8.79 3.33
CA PHE A 18 -5.19 -8.26 3.65
C PHE A 18 -5.08 -8.06 5.17
N TYR A 19 -4.20 -8.80 5.82
CA TYR A 19 -3.95 -8.66 7.26
C TYR A 19 -2.68 -7.82 7.48
N PRO A 20 -2.81 -6.54 7.87
CA PRO A 20 -1.65 -5.68 8.06
C PRO A 20 -0.82 -6.15 9.27
N SER A 21 0.47 -6.37 9.05
CA SER A 21 1.44 -6.66 10.09
C SER A 21 1.55 -5.47 11.06
N GLY A 22 1.67 -5.79 12.35
CA GLY A 22 1.70 -4.79 13.42
C GLY A 22 0.32 -4.29 13.88
N ALA A 23 -0.78 -4.77 13.30
CA ALA A 23 -2.11 -4.46 13.82
C ALA A 23 -2.35 -5.13 15.18
N THR A 24 -2.71 -4.33 16.18
CA THR A 24 -3.00 -4.80 17.55
C THR A 24 -4.49 -4.71 17.92
N GLN A 25 -5.31 -4.17 17.01
CA GLN A 25 -6.73 -3.88 17.23
C GLN A 25 -7.65 -4.70 16.32
N ASN A 26 -8.94 -4.79 16.67
CA ASN A 26 -10.00 -5.35 15.84
C ASN A 26 -11.01 -4.24 15.49
N PRO A 27 -11.20 -3.87 14.21
CA PRO A 27 -10.59 -4.46 13.01
C PRO A 27 -9.08 -4.18 12.90
N PRO A 28 -8.30 -5.08 12.26
CA PRO A 28 -6.85 -4.94 12.12
C PRO A 28 -6.49 -3.64 11.40
N THR A 29 -5.89 -2.69 12.13
CA THR A 29 -5.46 -1.41 11.57
C THR A 29 -3.96 -1.22 11.86
N ALA A 30 -3.15 -1.32 10.82
CA ALA A 30 -1.75 -0.88 10.85
C ALA A 30 -1.39 -0.32 9.47
N GLY A 31 -1.08 0.97 9.43
CA GLY A 31 -0.73 1.66 8.22
C GLY A 31 -0.16 3.05 8.49
N ALA A 32 0.64 3.53 7.56
CA ALA A 32 1.15 4.89 7.54
C ALA A 32 0.39 5.68 6.47
N ALA A 33 0.21 6.97 6.70
CA ALA A 33 -0.37 7.89 5.71
C ALA A 33 0.57 9.06 5.43
N LEU A 34 0.59 9.53 4.17
CA LEU A 34 1.39 10.67 3.75
C LEU A 34 0.64 11.48 2.69
N ALA A 35 0.45 12.78 2.95
CA ALA A 35 0.03 13.72 1.91
C ALA A 35 1.21 13.97 0.96
N VAL A 36 1.06 13.56 -0.30
CA VAL A 36 2.12 13.63 -1.30
C VAL A 36 2.06 14.96 -2.04
N THR A 37 3.22 15.52 -2.35
CA THR A 37 3.41 16.84 -2.96
C THR A 37 4.36 16.76 -4.17
N ALA A 38 4.70 17.92 -4.74
CA ALA A 38 5.69 18.05 -5.82
C ALA A 38 7.15 17.83 -5.38
N ALA A 39 7.40 17.60 -4.09
CA ALA A 39 8.72 17.26 -3.58
C ALA A 39 8.79 15.76 -3.21
N VAL A 40 9.97 15.17 -3.34
CA VAL A 40 10.21 13.80 -2.86
C VAL A 40 10.03 13.78 -1.34
N GLN A 41 9.10 12.96 -0.89
CA GLN A 41 8.80 12.73 0.52
C GLN A 41 8.99 11.26 0.87
N GLN A 42 9.18 10.97 2.15
CA GLN A 42 9.34 9.60 2.63
C GLN A 42 8.20 9.22 3.56
N ILE A 43 7.74 7.98 3.42
CA ILE A 43 6.87 7.34 4.40
C ILE A 43 7.62 6.16 5.01
N SER A 44 7.67 6.10 6.33
CA SER A 44 8.18 4.93 7.04
C SER A 44 7.14 3.81 6.99
N LEU A 45 7.60 2.61 6.70
CA LEU A 45 6.73 1.43 6.73
C LEU A 45 6.44 1.07 8.19
N PRO A 46 5.21 0.61 8.50
CA PRO A 46 4.79 0.28 9.85
C PRO A 46 5.53 -0.92 10.46
N ALA A 47 6.28 -1.68 9.67
CA ALA A 47 7.15 -2.77 10.14
C ALA A 47 8.47 -2.79 9.36
N THR A 48 9.59 -3.02 10.06
CA THR A 48 10.86 -3.37 9.41
C THR A 48 10.78 -4.80 8.92
N LEU A 49 10.91 -4.99 7.62
CA LEU A 49 10.72 -6.28 6.98
C LEU A 49 11.97 -7.15 7.14
N THR A 50 11.94 -8.14 8.02
CA THR A 50 13.00 -9.15 8.16
C THR A 50 12.96 -10.20 7.05
N ARG A 51 11.84 -10.26 6.31
CA ARG A 51 11.58 -11.11 5.14
C ARG A 51 10.80 -10.30 4.10
N ALA A 52 10.76 -10.78 2.86
CA ALA A 52 9.86 -10.18 1.87
C ALA A 52 8.40 -10.25 2.36
N ALA A 53 7.64 -9.18 2.15
CA ALA A 53 6.26 -9.07 2.59
C ALA A 53 5.40 -8.39 1.52
N THR A 54 4.08 -8.58 1.60
CA THR A 54 3.16 -7.87 0.71
C THR A 54 2.90 -6.48 1.28
N VAL A 55 2.97 -5.46 0.44
CA VAL A 55 2.50 -4.12 0.78
C VAL A 55 1.26 -3.81 -0.01
N ARG A 56 0.30 -3.19 0.65
CA ARG A 56 -0.84 -2.55 0.03
C ARG A 56 -0.65 -1.04 0.10
N ILE A 57 -0.67 -0.42 -1.07
CA ILE A 57 -0.67 1.03 -1.24
C ILE A 57 -2.04 1.45 -1.73
N VAL A 58 -2.57 2.54 -1.17
CA VAL A 58 -3.78 3.21 -1.63
C VAL A 58 -3.39 4.64 -2.00
N ASN A 59 -3.62 5.03 -3.25
CA ASN A 59 -3.53 6.43 -3.66
C ASN A 59 -4.94 7.02 -3.64
N TYR A 60 -5.26 7.83 -2.63
CA TYR A 60 -6.57 8.46 -2.48
C TYR A 60 -6.49 9.94 -2.79
N GLY A 61 -7.26 10.42 -3.78
CA GLY A 61 -7.26 11.83 -4.17
C GLY A 61 -7.33 12.04 -5.68
N THR A 62 -6.73 13.14 -6.15
CA THR A 62 -6.84 13.59 -7.55
C THR A 62 -5.53 13.49 -8.34
N GLN A 63 -4.39 13.29 -7.67
CA GLN A 63 -3.08 13.30 -8.30
C GLN A 63 -2.55 11.87 -8.49
N PRO A 64 -1.95 11.56 -9.66
CA PRO A 64 -1.12 10.37 -9.76
C PRO A 64 0.12 10.54 -8.88
N ILE A 65 0.70 9.41 -8.47
CA ILE A 65 1.96 9.40 -7.73
C ILE A 65 3.00 8.58 -8.49
N ALA A 66 4.26 8.81 -8.17
CA ALA A 66 5.33 7.87 -8.42
C ALA A 66 5.99 7.49 -7.09
N PHE A 67 6.36 6.23 -6.92
CA PHE A 67 7.08 5.77 -5.74
C PHE A 67 8.30 4.91 -6.07
N ALA A 68 9.21 4.82 -5.11
CA ALA A 68 10.37 3.94 -5.14
C ALA A 68 10.66 3.36 -3.74
N TYR A 69 11.35 2.23 -3.70
CA TYR A 69 11.76 1.60 -2.44
C TYR A 69 12.90 2.38 -1.77
N GLY A 70 12.84 2.48 -0.45
CA GLY A 70 13.88 3.13 0.35
C GLY A 70 13.97 4.64 0.14
N THR A 71 15.18 5.17 0.31
CA THR A 71 15.50 6.58 0.13
C THR A 71 15.94 6.85 -1.30
N ALA A 72 15.13 7.59 -2.06
CA ALA A 72 15.38 7.89 -3.47
C ALA A 72 15.28 9.40 -3.74
N PRO A 73 16.32 10.20 -3.43
CA PRO A 73 16.29 11.66 -3.63
C PRO A 73 16.16 12.09 -5.10
N GLY A 74 16.53 11.21 -6.05
CA GLY A 74 16.38 11.43 -7.49
C GLY A 74 15.06 10.90 -8.08
N LEU A 75 14.09 10.53 -7.23
CA LEU A 75 12.78 10.08 -7.68
C LEU A 75 12.05 11.21 -8.42
N THR A 76 11.48 10.88 -9.57
CA THR A 76 10.65 11.75 -10.41
C THR A 76 9.42 10.98 -10.85
N MET A 77 8.43 11.71 -11.40
CA MET A 77 7.26 11.09 -12.02
C MET A 77 7.61 10.17 -13.21
N ALA A 78 8.81 10.30 -13.79
CA ALA A 78 9.21 9.56 -14.98
C ALA A 78 10.04 8.29 -14.68
N ASN A 79 10.59 8.14 -13.48
CA ASN A 79 11.49 7.04 -13.13
C ASN A 79 11.01 6.17 -11.96
N GLY A 80 9.90 6.53 -11.31
CA GLY A 80 9.27 5.72 -10.26
C GLY A 80 8.20 4.77 -10.77
N VAL A 81 7.71 3.91 -9.89
CA VAL A 81 6.52 3.10 -10.14
C VAL A 81 5.31 4.02 -10.08
N PHE A 82 4.60 4.13 -11.21
CA PHE A 82 3.50 5.05 -11.39
C PHE A 82 2.18 4.44 -10.92
N MET A 83 1.40 5.19 -10.15
CA MET A 83 0.08 4.77 -9.67
C MET A 83 -0.93 5.91 -9.85
N ILE A 84 -2.04 5.62 -10.52
CA ILE A 84 -3.11 6.59 -10.81
C ILE A 84 -3.94 6.89 -9.55
N PRO A 85 -4.65 8.03 -9.49
CA PRO A 85 -5.50 8.37 -8.35
C PRO A 85 -6.63 7.35 -8.14
N ASN A 86 -7.06 7.22 -6.89
CA ASN A 86 -8.18 6.36 -6.43
C ASN A 86 -8.01 4.87 -6.74
N THR A 87 -6.77 4.39 -6.67
CA THR A 87 -6.44 2.98 -6.85
C THR A 87 -5.84 2.36 -5.60
N VAL A 88 -5.87 1.04 -5.59
CA VAL A 88 -5.20 0.19 -4.62
C VAL A 88 -4.27 -0.73 -5.40
N GLU A 89 -3.01 -0.77 -5.02
CA GLU A 89 -2.04 -1.70 -5.58
C GLU A 89 -1.42 -2.54 -4.47
N THR A 90 -1.16 -3.80 -4.78
CA THR A 90 -0.49 -4.74 -3.90
C THR A 90 0.72 -5.33 -4.60
N PHE A 91 1.87 -5.30 -3.95
CA PHE A 91 3.12 -5.84 -4.50
C PHE A 91 4.05 -6.32 -3.40
N TYR A 92 5.10 -7.06 -3.80
CA TYR A 92 6.10 -7.56 -2.86
C TYR A 92 7.18 -6.50 -2.59
N LEU A 93 7.48 -6.30 -1.31
CA LEU A 93 8.64 -5.55 -0.88
C LEU A 93 9.83 -6.47 -0.63
N PRO A 94 11.03 -6.11 -1.11
CA PRO A 94 12.26 -6.78 -0.71
C PRO A 94 12.48 -6.71 0.81
N ALA A 95 13.08 -7.75 1.37
CA ALA A 95 13.53 -7.76 2.76
C ALA A 95 14.47 -6.56 3.03
N GLY A 96 14.37 -5.99 4.23
CA GLY A 96 15.14 -4.81 4.63
C GLY A 96 14.53 -3.47 4.23
N THR A 97 13.46 -3.45 3.41
CA THR A 97 12.78 -2.21 3.07
C THR A 97 12.05 -1.65 4.30
N SER A 98 12.37 -0.41 4.69
CA SER A 98 11.77 0.27 5.85
C SER A 98 11.07 1.57 5.49
N LYS A 99 11.23 2.03 4.25
CA LYS A 99 10.66 3.28 3.74
C LYS A 99 10.26 3.16 2.29
N LEU A 100 9.35 4.02 1.87
CA LEU A 100 9.12 4.34 0.47
C LEU A 100 9.37 5.83 0.26
N SER A 101 9.93 6.17 -0.90
CA SER A 101 9.98 7.55 -1.39
C SER A 101 8.82 7.78 -2.35
N LEU A 102 8.14 8.92 -2.25
CA LEU A 102 6.95 9.25 -3.03
C LEU A 102 7.03 10.68 -3.56
N ILE A 103 6.47 10.90 -4.74
CA ILE A 103 6.30 12.22 -5.36
C ILE A 103 4.99 12.24 -6.16
N ALA A 104 4.40 13.42 -6.31
CA ALA A 104 3.25 13.69 -7.17
C ALA A 104 3.55 14.93 -8.04
N PRO A 105 2.76 15.24 -9.08
CA PRO A 105 2.89 16.51 -9.81
C PRO A 105 2.54 17.74 -8.96
N GLY A 106 1.85 17.55 -7.83
CA GLY A 106 1.41 18.58 -6.91
C GLY A 106 0.61 17.98 -5.74
N PRO A 107 0.15 18.80 -4.78
CA PRO A 107 -0.75 18.36 -3.72
C PRO A 107 -2.10 17.88 -4.27
N GLY A 108 -2.82 17.05 -3.50
CA GLY A 108 -4.16 16.58 -3.86
C GLY A 108 -4.38 15.08 -3.70
N SER A 109 -3.35 14.33 -3.32
CA SER A 109 -3.46 12.92 -2.95
C SER A 109 -2.81 12.61 -1.60
N THR A 110 -3.43 11.68 -0.88
CA THR A 110 -2.86 11.03 0.30
C THR A 110 -2.61 9.57 -0.02
N VAL A 111 -1.40 9.12 0.28
CA VAL A 111 -1.03 7.73 0.14
C VAL A 111 -1.13 7.04 1.49
N TYR A 112 -1.82 5.91 1.50
CA TYR A 112 -1.90 5.01 2.66
C TYR A 112 -1.12 3.75 2.34
N VAL A 113 -0.25 3.34 3.26
CA VAL A 113 0.60 2.17 3.11
C VAL A 113 0.38 1.25 4.28
N SER A 114 0.13 -0.01 4.00
CA SER A 114 0.06 -1.07 5.00
C SER A 114 0.91 -2.24 4.52
N VAL A 115 1.70 -2.82 5.41
CA VAL A 115 2.49 -4.03 5.11
C VAL A 115 1.83 -5.19 5.82
N GLY A 116 1.87 -6.38 5.24
CA GLY A 116 1.17 -7.54 5.78
C GLY A 116 1.25 -8.73 4.85
N ASP A 117 0.51 -9.77 5.20
CA ASP A 117 0.36 -10.92 4.34
C ASP A 117 -0.99 -10.83 3.61
N ALA A 118 -0.95 -10.97 2.30
CA ALA A 118 -2.12 -11.38 1.54
C ALA A 118 -2.21 -12.90 1.67
N GLN A 119 -3.24 -13.42 2.34
CA GLN A 119 -3.56 -14.84 2.37
C GLN A 119 -4.57 -15.17 1.29
#